data_AF-A0A7S3G8I5-F1
#
_entry.id   AF-A0A7S3G8I5-F1
#
_cell.length_a   1.000
_cell.length_b   1.000
_cell.length_c   1.000
_cell.angle_alpha   90.00
_cell.angle_beta   90.00
_cell.angle_gamma   90.00
#
_symmetry.space_group_name_H-M   'P 1'
#
loop_
_entity.id
_entity.type
_entity.pdbx_description
1 polymer ?
#
loop_
_entity_poly.entity_id
_entity_poly.type
_entity_poly.pdbx_seq_one_letter_code
_entity_poly.pdbx_strand_id
1 'polypeptide(L)'
;MNRPSTRGPPGPIRFRTSLHNTIYDVLKARGWKETDSDTDWELNWASIEWMRENFDHMHLDDSQRVSHFRNMYELTRKDLLIKNLKRMRKTLEKEDKHAEAAKYDFFPSTFVLPAEYGLFHEEYKKQPGSVWIMKPIGKAQGKGIFLFNKLSQISEWRKDHKWKADSPQVYDTMVHWC
;
A
#
# COMPACT_ATOMS: atom_id res chain seq x y z
N MET A 1 -41.38 -0.45 -1.48
CA MET A 1 -41.39 0.33 -2.73
C MET A 1 -40.27 -0.21 -3.61
N ASN A 2 -40.62 -1.01 -4.62
CA ASN A 2 -39.65 -1.58 -5.56
C ASN A 2 -39.33 -0.54 -6.63
N ARG A 3 -38.08 -0.08 -6.71
CA ARG A 3 -37.60 0.74 -7.82
C ARG A 3 -37.56 -0.15 -9.08
N PRO A 4 -38.19 0.23 -10.20
CA PRO A 4 -38.14 -0.59 -11.40
C PRO A 4 -36.70 -0.64 -11.93
N SER A 5 -36.18 -1.85 -12.16
CA SER A 5 -34.92 -2.07 -12.87
C SER A 5 -35.12 -1.65 -14.33
N THR A 6 -34.53 -0.51 -14.72
CA THR A 6 -34.63 0.08 -16.07
C THR A 6 -33.62 -0.48 -17.06
N ARG A 7 -33.04 -1.66 -16.84
CA ARG A 7 -32.09 -2.21 -17.81
C ARG A 7 -32.86 -2.95 -18.91
N GLY A 8 -32.91 -2.31 -20.09
CA GLY A 8 -33.19 -2.97 -21.37
C GLY A 8 -32.22 -4.14 -21.63
N PRO A 9 -32.30 -4.80 -22.80
CA PRO A 9 -31.42 -5.92 -23.13
C PRO A 9 -29.95 -5.50 -22.91
N PRO A 10 -29.09 -6.40 -22.39
CA PRO A 10 -27.75 -6.00 -21.94
C PRO A 10 -26.95 -5.50 -23.13
N GLY A 11 -26.89 -4.17 -23.26
CA GLY A 11 -25.97 -3.51 -24.16
C GLY A 11 -24.53 -3.85 -23.79
N PRO A 12 -23.57 -3.63 -24.69
CA PRO A 12 -22.16 -3.81 -24.37
C PRO A 12 -21.79 -2.95 -23.15
N ILE A 13 -21.11 -3.56 -22.19
CA ILE A 13 -20.64 -2.91 -20.96
C ILE A 13 -19.85 -1.66 -21.32
N ARG A 14 -20.16 -0.54 -20.68
CA ARG A 14 -19.41 0.72 -20.78
C ARG A 14 -18.27 0.72 -19.77
N PHE A 15 -17.06 0.98 -20.25
CA PHE A 15 -15.88 1.08 -19.39
C PHE A 15 -15.17 2.41 -19.56
N ARG A 16 -14.58 2.89 -18.46
CA ARG A 16 -13.71 4.05 -18.41
C ARG A 16 -12.32 3.60 -17.97
N THR A 17 -11.27 4.13 -18.59
CA THR A 17 -9.90 3.95 -18.10
C THR A 17 -9.02 5.10 -18.57
N SER A 18 -8.05 5.48 -17.75
CA SER A 18 -6.97 6.39 -18.16
C SER A 18 -5.74 5.64 -18.70
N LEU A 19 -5.82 4.32 -18.84
CA LEU A 19 -4.72 3.46 -19.22
C LEU A 19 -4.99 2.78 -20.57
N HIS A 20 -4.40 3.30 -21.65
CA HIS A 20 -4.42 2.68 -22.98
C HIS A 20 -3.28 1.67 -23.12
N ASN A 21 -3.43 0.54 -22.42
CA ASN A 21 -2.46 -0.56 -22.40
C ASN A 21 -3.16 -1.91 -22.60
N THR A 22 -2.53 -3.02 -22.21
CA THR A 22 -3.12 -4.37 -22.32
C THR A 22 -4.52 -4.49 -21.71
N ILE A 23 -4.83 -3.74 -20.65
CA ILE A 23 -6.19 -3.72 -20.07
C ILE A 23 -7.19 -3.16 -21.08
N TYR A 24 -6.84 -2.05 -21.72
CA TYR A 24 -7.65 -1.45 -22.78
C TYR A 24 -7.94 -2.45 -23.90
N ASP A 25 -6.89 -3.07 -24.44
CA ASP A 25 -7.00 -4.04 -25.53
C ASP A 25 -7.91 -5.22 -25.15
N VAL A 26 -7.76 -5.72 -23.92
CA VAL A 26 -8.57 -6.83 -23.40
C VAL A 26 -10.04 -6.44 -23.22
N LEU A 27 -10.34 -5.23 -22.76
CA LEU A 27 -11.73 -4.76 -22.62
C LEU A 27 -12.38 -4.56 -24.00
N LYS A 28 -11.65 -3.98 -24.95
CA LYS A 28 -12.10 -3.82 -26.35
C LYS A 28 -12.34 -5.16 -27.04
N ALA A 29 -11.46 -6.14 -26.87
CA ALA A 29 -11.60 -7.48 -27.44
C ALA A 29 -12.85 -8.22 -26.92
N ARG A 30 -13.38 -7.85 -25.75
CA ARG A 30 -14.65 -8.38 -25.19
C ARG A 30 -15.89 -7.70 -25.76
N GLY A 31 -15.74 -6.76 -26.69
CA GLY A 31 -16.85 -5.99 -27.25
C GLY A 31 -17.39 -4.90 -26.31
N TRP A 32 -16.65 -4.55 -25.25
CA TRP A 32 -17.04 -3.47 -24.35
C TRP A 32 -16.78 -2.11 -25.00
N LYS A 33 -17.56 -1.10 -24.61
CA LYS A 33 -17.49 0.24 -25.17
C LYS A 33 -16.79 1.18 -24.21
N GLU A 34 -15.74 1.84 -24.68
CA GLU A 34 -15.12 2.93 -23.94
C GLU A 34 -16.08 4.11 -23.84
N THR A 35 -16.07 4.83 -22.72
CA THR A 35 -16.84 6.04 -22.48
C THR A 35 -15.97 7.08 -21.80
N ASP A 36 -16.12 8.33 -22.22
CA ASP A 36 -15.50 9.49 -21.58
C ASP A 36 -16.40 10.12 -20.49
N SER A 37 -17.59 9.55 -20.27
CA SER A 37 -18.51 10.02 -19.24
C SER A 37 -17.92 9.81 -17.85
N ASP A 38 -18.01 10.82 -16.98
CA ASP A 38 -17.55 10.72 -15.60
C ASP A 38 -18.50 9.91 -14.72
N THR A 39 -19.76 9.72 -15.14
CA THR A 39 -20.80 9.05 -14.34
C THR A 39 -21.49 7.90 -15.06
N ASP A 40 -21.50 7.86 -16.39
CA ASP A 40 -22.18 6.82 -17.16
C ASP A 40 -21.20 5.73 -17.62
N TRP A 41 -20.89 4.82 -16.71
CA TRP A 41 -20.04 3.65 -16.92
C TRP A 41 -20.47 2.51 -15.99
N GLU A 42 -20.16 1.26 -16.33
CA GLU A 42 -20.32 0.11 -15.43
C GLU A 42 -18.98 -0.37 -14.83
N LEU A 43 -17.87 -0.20 -15.54
CA LEU A 43 -16.52 -0.43 -15.02
C LEU A 43 -15.65 0.82 -15.16
N ASN A 44 -15.03 1.28 -14.09
CA ASN A 44 -13.92 2.23 -14.15
C ASN A 44 -12.62 1.53 -13.74
N TRP A 45 -11.75 1.27 -14.72
CA TRP A 45 -10.39 0.83 -14.46
C TRP A 45 -9.54 2.05 -14.14
N ALA A 46 -9.60 2.45 -12.87
CA ALA A 46 -9.06 3.70 -12.38
C ALA A 46 -7.56 3.62 -12.03
N SER A 47 -6.89 4.76 -12.09
CA SER A 47 -5.55 4.93 -11.51
C SER A 47 -5.63 5.14 -9.99
N ILE A 48 -4.51 4.92 -9.28
CA ILE A 48 -4.42 5.23 -7.84
C ILE A 48 -4.69 6.71 -7.56
N GLU A 49 -4.29 7.61 -8.47
CA GLU A 49 -4.51 9.04 -8.31
C GLU A 49 -6.00 9.40 -8.42
N TRP A 50 -6.68 8.86 -9.42
CA TRP A 50 -8.11 9.05 -9.58
C TRP A 50 -8.88 8.56 -8.35
N MET A 51 -8.46 7.44 -7.76
CA MET A 51 -9.05 6.91 -6.52
C MET A 51 -8.91 7.88 -5.34
N ARG A 52 -7.77 8.56 -5.20
CA ARG A 52 -7.55 9.53 -4.11
C ARG A 52 -8.41 10.77 -4.26
N GLU A 53 -8.58 11.25 -5.48
CA GLU A 53 -9.30 12.48 -5.76
C GLU A 53 -10.82 12.30 -5.73
N ASN A 54 -11.32 11.14 -6.18
CA ASN A 54 -12.75 10.99 -6.49
C ASN A 54 -13.49 10.05 -5.53
N PHE A 55 -12.83 9.02 -4.99
CA PHE A 55 -13.55 7.93 -4.31
C PHE A 55 -14.25 8.36 -3.02
N ASP A 56 -13.69 9.32 -2.27
CA ASP A 56 -14.30 9.82 -1.03
C ASP A 56 -15.45 10.81 -1.29
N HIS A 57 -15.59 11.32 -2.51
CA HIS A 57 -16.60 12.33 -2.89
C HIS A 57 -17.65 11.80 -3.87
N MET A 58 -17.49 10.58 -4.37
CA MET A 58 -18.33 10.01 -5.41
C MET A 58 -19.23 8.91 -4.83
N HIS A 59 -20.51 8.99 -5.15
CA HIS A 59 -21.46 7.90 -4.91
C HIS A 59 -21.42 6.94 -6.10
N LEU A 60 -21.19 5.65 -5.82
CA LEU A 60 -21.22 4.59 -6.83
C LEU A 60 -22.61 3.96 -6.89
N ASP A 61 -23.17 3.84 -8.09
CA ASP A 61 -24.40 3.08 -8.31
C ASP A 61 -24.15 1.56 -8.15
N ASP A 62 -25.21 0.80 -7.88
CA ASP A 62 -25.16 -0.67 -7.71
C ASP A 62 -24.58 -1.42 -8.93
N SER A 63 -24.64 -0.81 -10.12
CA SER A 63 -24.03 -1.32 -11.36
C SER A 63 -22.54 -1.02 -11.50
N GLN A 64 -22.06 0.01 -10.82
CA GLN A 64 -20.72 0.56 -11.01
C GLN A 64 -19.68 -0.23 -10.22
N ARG A 65 -18.56 -0.53 -10.89
CA ARG A 65 -17.42 -1.21 -10.28
C ARG A 65 -16.16 -0.41 -10.56
N VAL A 66 -15.30 -0.30 -9.57
CA VAL A 66 -13.97 0.32 -9.68
C VAL A 66 -12.92 -0.74 -9.38
N SER A 67 -11.78 -0.71 -10.07
CA SER A 67 -10.69 -1.69 -9.98
C SER A 67 -9.91 -1.68 -8.65
N HIS A 68 -10.27 -0.82 -7.69
CA HIS A 68 -9.55 -0.63 -6.43
C HIS A 68 -10.48 -0.67 -5.22
N PHE A 69 -9.99 -1.25 -4.13
CA PHE A 69 -10.64 -1.18 -2.83
C PHE A 69 -10.27 0.11 -2.10
N ARG A 70 -11.23 0.64 -1.34
CA ARG A 70 -10.98 1.73 -0.39
C ARG A 70 -9.91 1.28 0.61
N ASN A 71 -8.96 2.16 0.92
CA ASN A 71 -7.86 1.91 1.86
C ASN A 71 -6.95 0.72 1.50
N MET A 72 -6.87 0.31 0.22
CA MET A 72 -5.94 -0.74 -0.25
C MET A 72 -4.47 -0.47 0.15
N TYR A 73 -4.12 0.79 0.39
CA TYR A 73 -2.79 1.20 0.84
C TYR A 73 -2.40 0.62 2.22
N GLU A 74 -3.37 0.23 3.05
CA GLU A 74 -3.13 -0.40 4.36
C GLU A 74 -2.39 -1.75 4.26
N LEU A 75 -2.54 -2.44 3.11
CA LEU A 75 -1.88 -3.71 2.84
C LEU A 75 -0.76 -3.59 1.80
N THR A 76 -0.82 -2.59 0.92
CA THR A 76 0.12 -2.47 -0.21
C THR A 76 1.27 -1.50 0.03
N ARG A 77 1.14 -0.59 1.01
CA ARG A 77 2.30 0.18 1.51
C ARG A 77 3.02 -0.60 2.60
N LYS A 78 4.34 -0.71 2.45
CA LYS A 78 5.19 -1.52 3.34
C LYS A 78 5.06 -1.12 4.82
N ASP A 79 5.00 0.19 5.11
CA ASP A 79 4.93 0.75 6.46
C ASP A 79 3.60 0.45 7.14
N LEU A 80 2.51 0.61 6.40
CA LEU A 80 1.17 0.30 6.90
C LEU A 80 0.96 -1.19 7.07
N LEU A 81 1.45 -2.02 6.14
CA LEU A 81 1.42 -3.47 6.26
C LEU A 81 2.06 -3.92 7.58
N ILE A 82 3.29 -3.48 7.86
CA ILE A 82 4.01 -3.88 9.07
C ILE A 82 3.35 -3.31 10.32
N LYS A 83 2.86 -2.06 10.28
CA LYS A 83 2.08 -1.48 11.38
C LYS A 83 0.84 -2.32 11.70
N ASN A 84 0.11 -2.75 10.67
CA ASN A 84 -1.09 -3.56 10.81
C ASN A 84 -0.79 -4.98 11.33
N LEU A 85 0.27 -5.62 10.82
CA LEU A 85 0.71 -6.94 11.30
C LEU A 85 1.20 -6.90 12.75
N LYS A 86 2.04 -5.92 13.11
CA LYS A 86 2.48 -5.69 14.50
C LYS A 86 1.30 -5.42 15.43
N ARG A 87 0.33 -4.60 14.99
CA ARG A 87 -0.88 -4.29 15.76
C ARG A 87 -1.70 -5.55 16.04
N MET A 88 -1.92 -6.37 15.02
CA MET A 88 -2.70 -7.60 15.16
C MET A 88 -2.02 -8.60 16.11
N ARG A 89 -0.71 -8.83 15.95
CA ARG A 89 0.06 -9.67 16.87
C ARG A 89 -0.06 -9.21 18.32
N LYS A 90 0.12 -7.91 18.56
CA LYS A 90 0.01 -7.31 19.90
C LYS A 90 -1.40 -7.40 20.50
N THR A 91 -2.44 -7.28 19.67
CA THR A 91 -3.83 -7.47 20.13
C THR A 91 -4.06 -8.91 20.58
N LEU A 92 -3.62 -9.89 19.80
CA LEU A 92 -3.74 -11.30 20.15
C LEU A 92 -2.97 -11.65 21.44
N GLU A 93 -1.76 -11.10 21.61
CA GLU A 93 -0.99 -11.26 22.85
C GLU A 93 -1.73 -10.67 24.07
N LYS A 94 -2.41 -9.53 23.93
CA LYS A 94 -3.22 -8.94 25.01
C LYS A 94 -4.48 -9.74 25.33
N GLU A 95 -5.00 -10.48 24.36
CA GLU A 95 -6.16 -11.36 24.52
C GLU A 95 -5.77 -12.78 25.00
N ASP A 96 -4.51 -12.99 25.41
CA ASP A 96 -3.97 -14.30 25.84
C ASP A 96 -4.02 -15.38 24.72
N LYS A 97 -4.15 -14.96 23.45
CA LYS A 97 -4.19 -15.84 22.27
C LYS A 97 -2.80 -16.10 21.70
N HIS A 98 -1.89 -16.56 22.56
CA HIS A 98 -0.47 -16.71 22.19
C HIS A 98 -0.22 -17.65 20.99
N ALA A 99 -0.99 -18.74 20.87
CA ALA A 99 -0.87 -19.66 19.75
C ALA A 99 -1.24 -19.01 18.40
N GLU A 100 -2.19 -18.08 18.39
CA GLU A 100 -2.56 -17.32 17.19
C GLU A 100 -1.57 -16.19 16.92
N ALA A 101 -1.10 -15.50 17.96
CA ALA A 101 -0.07 -14.48 17.83
C ALA A 101 1.23 -15.05 17.24
N ALA A 102 1.62 -16.27 17.62
CA ALA A 102 2.80 -16.96 17.07
C ALA A 102 2.72 -17.18 15.55
N LYS A 103 1.51 -17.25 14.96
CA LYS A 103 1.34 -17.35 13.51
C LYS A 103 1.78 -16.09 12.76
N TYR A 104 2.08 -15.00 13.46
CA TYR A 104 2.61 -13.76 12.88
C TYR A 104 4.15 -13.70 12.81
N ASP A 105 4.85 -14.82 13.04
CA ASP A 105 6.31 -14.91 12.91
C ASP A 105 6.80 -15.11 11.45
N PHE A 106 5.93 -14.91 10.46
CA PHE A 106 6.26 -15.07 9.05
C PHE A 106 6.90 -13.84 8.40
N PHE A 107 6.97 -12.70 9.10
CA PHE A 107 7.57 -11.47 8.58
C PHE A 107 8.82 -11.10 9.40
N PRO A 108 9.87 -10.58 8.77
CA PRO A 108 11.12 -10.28 9.47
C PRO A 108 10.96 -9.12 10.45
N SER A 109 11.83 -9.07 11.46
CA SER A 109 12.00 -7.89 12.32
C SER A 109 12.17 -6.64 11.47
N THR A 110 11.25 -5.68 11.65
CA THR A 110 11.11 -4.52 10.77
C THR A 110 10.95 -3.24 11.57
N PHE A 111 11.66 -2.19 11.16
CA PHE A 111 11.66 -0.88 11.83
C PHE A 111 11.49 0.26 10.82
N VAL A 112 10.69 1.27 11.16
CA VAL A 112 10.48 2.49 10.39
C VAL A 112 11.42 3.57 10.90
N LEU A 113 12.43 3.93 10.11
CA LEU A 113 13.40 4.96 10.46
C LEU A 113 13.01 6.32 9.87
N PRO A 114 13.36 7.45 10.54
CA PRO A 114 14.07 7.55 11.83
C PRO A 114 13.29 7.16 13.11
N ALA A 115 11.95 7.08 13.05
CA ALA A 115 11.10 7.03 14.25
C ALA A 115 11.38 5.85 15.21
N GLU A 116 11.73 4.69 14.67
CA GLU A 116 12.03 3.46 15.42
C GLU A 116 13.54 3.17 15.51
N TYR A 117 14.43 4.16 15.30
CA TYR A 117 15.88 3.96 15.31
C TYR A 117 16.38 3.35 16.62
N GLY A 118 15.86 3.79 17.77
CA GLY A 118 16.24 3.25 19.08
C GLY A 118 15.97 1.74 19.19
N LEU A 119 14.77 1.30 18.81
CA LEU A 119 14.37 -0.11 18.80
C LEU A 119 15.21 -0.93 17.82
N PHE A 120 15.43 -0.40 16.62
CA PHE A 120 16.31 -1.01 15.63
C PHE A 120 17.73 -1.18 16.17
N HIS A 121 18.28 -0.15 16.83
CA HIS A 121 19.64 -0.17 17.35
C HIS A 121 19.83 -1.19 18.47
N GLU A 122 18.82 -1.39 19.32
CA GLU A 122 18.82 -2.46 20.33
C GLU A 122 18.80 -3.84 19.68
N GLU A 123 17.97 -4.04 18.65
CA GLU A 123 17.89 -5.32 17.94
C GLU A 123 19.18 -5.63 17.17
N TYR A 124 19.78 -4.63 16.52
CA TYR A 124 21.05 -4.74 15.81
C TYR A 124 22.18 -5.23 16.73
N LYS A 125 22.20 -4.79 18.00
CA LYS A 125 23.21 -5.20 18.99
C LYS A 125 23.10 -6.67 19.40
N LYS A 126 21.90 -7.26 19.33
CA LYS A 126 21.70 -8.68 19.68
C LYS A 126 22.36 -9.62 18.67
N GLN A 127 22.52 -9.17 17.42
CA GLN A 127 23.11 -9.96 16.36
C GLN A 127 24.17 -9.16 15.56
N PRO A 128 25.35 -8.89 16.16
CA PRO A 128 26.41 -8.14 15.50
C PRO A 128 26.84 -8.78 14.19
N GLY A 129 27.02 -7.98 13.14
CA GLY A 129 27.44 -8.45 11.82
C GLY A 129 26.31 -8.97 10.92
N SER A 130 25.07 -8.99 11.42
CA SER A 130 23.89 -9.29 10.59
C SER A 130 23.75 -8.33 9.41
N VAL A 131 23.26 -8.85 8.30
CA VAL A 131 22.90 -8.05 7.13
C VAL A 131 21.47 -7.55 7.29
N TRP A 132 21.27 -6.28 7.00
CA TRP A 132 19.99 -5.60 7.04
C TRP A 132 19.69 -5.00 5.68
N ILE A 133 18.41 -4.96 5.31
CA ILE A 133 17.93 -4.38 4.06
C ILE A 133 17.16 -3.10 4.34
N MET A 134 17.62 -1.99 3.76
CA MET A 134 16.93 -0.72 3.75
C MET A 134 15.99 -0.66 2.54
N LYS A 135 14.75 -0.23 2.75
CA LYS A 135 13.75 -0.05 1.69
C LYS A 135 13.04 1.30 1.83
N PRO A 136 13.01 2.15 0.79
CA PRO A 136 12.21 3.37 0.81
C PRO A 136 10.71 3.05 0.83
N ILE A 137 9.97 3.84 1.63
CA ILE A 137 8.51 3.79 1.64
C ILE A 137 7.97 4.37 0.33
N GLY A 138 6.91 3.76 -0.20
CA GLY A 138 6.24 4.24 -1.42
C GLY A 138 6.98 4.03 -2.74
N LYS A 139 8.22 3.49 -2.73
CA LYS A 139 8.93 3.11 -3.96
C LYS A 139 8.81 1.62 -4.27
N ALA A 140 8.91 1.31 -5.57
CA ALA A 140 8.82 -0.04 -6.13
C ALA A 140 10.03 -0.33 -7.04
N GLN A 141 10.06 -1.54 -7.64
CA GLN A 141 11.08 -1.96 -8.62
C GLN A 141 12.52 -1.99 -8.08
N GLY A 142 12.71 -2.19 -6.78
CA GLY A 142 14.05 -2.24 -6.16
C GLY A 142 14.76 -0.89 -6.05
N LYS A 143 14.17 0.21 -6.53
CA LYS A 143 14.80 1.53 -6.54
C LYS A 143 15.02 2.05 -5.11
N GLY A 144 16.28 2.32 -4.77
CA GLY A 144 16.70 2.81 -3.47
C GLY A 144 16.80 1.74 -2.38
N ILE A 145 16.65 0.46 -2.73
CA ILE A 145 16.95 -0.64 -1.81
C ILE A 145 18.46 -0.79 -1.69
N PHE A 146 18.97 -0.95 -0.48
CA PHE A 146 20.38 -1.30 -0.27
C PHE A 146 20.53 -2.19 0.97
N LEU A 147 21.64 -2.93 1.01
CA LEU A 147 22.04 -3.75 2.14
C LEU A 147 23.08 -3.03 2.98
N PHE A 148 23.04 -3.22 4.29
CA PHE A 148 24.05 -2.70 5.20
C PHE A 148 24.31 -3.68 6.33
N ASN A 149 25.51 -3.65 6.89
CA ASN A 149 25.92 -4.47 8.02
C ASN A 149 26.78 -3.69 9.04
N LYS A 150 26.84 -2.36 8.88
CA LYS A 150 27.49 -1.42 9.80
C LYS A 150 26.59 -0.21 10.00
N LEU A 151 26.43 0.23 11.25
CA LEU A 151 25.62 1.41 11.60
C LEU A 151 26.12 2.70 10.93
N SER A 152 27.42 2.80 10.64
CA SER A 152 28.00 3.95 9.94
C SER A 152 27.42 4.15 8.53
N GLN A 153 26.88 3.10 7.90
CA GLN A 153 26.26 3.19 6.57
C GLN A 153 24.87 3.85 6.60
N ILE A 154 24.25 3.99 7.78
CA ILE A 154 22.91 4.55 7.96
C ILE A 154 22.90 5.71 8.97
N SER A 155 24.04 6.36 9.18
CA SER A 155 24.19 7.43 10.18
C SER A 155 23.25 8.62 9.96
N GLU A 156 22.80 8.84 8.72
CA GLU A 156 21.85 9.90 8.38
C GLU A 156 20.45 9.66 8.97
N TRP A 157 20.06 8.40 9.14
CA TRP A 157 18.77 7.98 9.72
C TRP A 157 18.76 7.97 11.25
N ARG A 158 19.88 8.35 11.89
CA ARG A 158 19.97 8.50 13.35
C ARG A 158 19.33 9.80 13.86
N LYS A 159 19.19 10.82 13.01
CA LYS A 159 18.77 12.16 13.44
C LYS A 159 17.27 12.18 13.75
N ASP A 160 16.90 12.74 14.90
CA ASP A 160 15.52 12.98 15.30
C ASP A 160 14.75 13.74 14.20
N HIS A 161 13.50 13.32 13.94
CA HIS A 161 12.53 14.02 13.10
C HIS A 161 12.22 15.43 13.64
N LYS A 162 13.15 16.39 13.48
CA LYS A 162 12.76 17.79 13.36
C LYS A 162 12.30 17.98 11.92
N TRP A 163 10.98 18.00 11.72
CA TRP A 163 10.38 18.47 10.47
C TRP A 163 11.05 19.78 10.05
N LYS A 164 11.75 19.76 8.91
CA LYS A 164 12.36 20.93 8.28
C LYS A 164 11.73 21.11 6.90
N ALA A 165 10.92 22.15 6.75
CA ALA A 165 10.18 22.45 5.52
C ALA A 165 11.09 22.54 4.26
N ASP A 166 12.36 22.93 4.42
CA ASP A 166 13.28 23.22 3.31
C ASP A 166 14.42 22.20 3.15
N SER A 167 14.20 20.94 3.47
CA SER A 167 15.16 19.88 3.15
C SER A 167 14.40 18.68 2.63
N PRO A 168 14.72 18.11 1.45
CA PRO A 168 14.17 16.82 1.04
C PRO A 168 14.71 15.79 2.04
N GLN A 169 13.97 15.63 3.13
CA GLN A 169 14.30 14.83 4.29
C GLN A 169 14.58 13.41 3.84
N VAL A 170 15.55 12.79 4.51
CA VAL A 170 15.78 11.35 4.50
C VAL A 170 14.41 10.66 4.51
N TYR A 171 14.00 10.11 3.37
CA TYR A 171 12.67 9.53 3.22
C TYR A 171 12.46 8.48 4.31
N ASP A 172 11.26 8.44 4.90
CA ASP A 172 10.92 7.37 5.82
C ASP A 172 11.20 6.04 5.11
N THR A 173 11.97 5.20 5.79
CA THR A 173 12.52 3.96 5.23
C THR A 173 12.30 2.84 6.21
N MET A 174 12.22 1.64 5.66
CA MET A 174 12.03 0.44 6.43
C MET A 174 13.30 -0.37 6.41
N VAL A 175 13.74 -0.75 7.60
CA VAL A 175 14.86 -1.65 7.81
C VAL A 175 14.31 -3.00 8.19
N HIS A 176 14.71 -4.03 7.46
CA HIS A 176 14.37 -5.43 7.77
C HIS A 176 15.64 -6.23 8.02
N TRP A 177 15.58 -7.18 8.95
CA TRP A 177 16.62 -8.20 9.09
C TRP A 177 16.49 -9.20 7.95
N CYS A 178 17.63 -9.61 7.36
CA CYS A 178 17.69 -10.57 6.26
C CYS A 178 17.81 -12.01 6.76
#